data_AF-A0A0G2BKL7-F1
#
_entry.id   AF-A0A0G2BKL7-F1
#
_cell.length_a   1.000
_cell.length_b   1.000
_cell.length_c   1.000
_cell.angle_alpha   90.00
_cell.angle_beta   90.00
_cell.angle_gamma   90.00
#
_symmetry.space_group_name_H-M   'P 1'
#
loop_
_entity.id
_entity.type
_entity.pdbx_description
1 polymer ?
#
loop_
_entity_poly.entity_id
_entity_poly.type
_entity_poly.pdbx_seq_one_letter_code
_entity_poly.pdbx_strand_id
1 'polypeptide(L)'
;MERKKRRVAVFDVDGTIFRSSLLIQLVNRLIENGAFPKETRKVYERDYEKWLNREGDYQEYIHAVVEAFNMHLKGVHYGALADAAEEVVEEQWKRVYRYTRGLI
;
A
#
# COMPACT_ATOMS: atom_id res chain seq x y z
N MET A 1 7.49 -32.20 -31.11
CA MET A 1 7.00 -30.81 -31.22
C MET A 1 7.61 -29.99 -30.12
N GLU A 2 8.39 -28.97 -30.46
CA GLU A 2 9.01 -28.08 -29.47
C GLU A 2 7.92 -27.21 -28.83
N ARG A 3 7.78 -27.25 -27.49
CA ARG A 3 6.80 -26.42 -26.78
C ARG A 3 7.19 -24.96 -26.96
N LYS A 4 6.34 -24.18 -27.64
CA LYS A 4 6.49 -22.73 -27.76
C LYS A 4 6.63 -22.12 -26.36
N LYS A 5 7.78 -21.52 -26.06
CA LYS A 5 8.03 -20.89 -24.75
C LYS A 5 7.01 -19.76 -24.55
N ARG A 6 6.32 -19.76 -23.40
CA ARG A 6 5.43 -18.65 -23.01
C ARG A 6 6.29 -17.48 -22.55
N ARG A 7 6.05 -16.30 -23.12
CA ARG A 7 6.67 -15.06 -22.64
C ARG A 7 6.05 -14.69 -21.29
N VAL A 8 6.88 -14.19 -20.39
CA VAL A 8 6.48 -13.75 -19.04
C VAL A 8 7.05 -12.36 -18.82
N ALA A 9 6.25 -11.48 -18.22
CA ALA A 9 6.68 -10.18 -17.71
C ALA A 9 6.32 -10.09 -16.22
N VAL A 10 7.20 -9.47 -15.44
CA VAL A 10 7.02 -9.28 -14.00
C VAL A 10 7.09 -7.78 -13.74
N PHE A 11 6.10 -7.27 -13.02
CA PHE A 11 6.01 -5.86 -12.66
C PHE A 11 5.88 -5.75 -11.15
N ASP A 12 6.65 -4.83 -10.58
CA ASP A 12 6.42 -4.37 -9.22
C ASP A 12 5.17 -3.47 -9.17
N VAL A 13 4.56 -3.34 -7.99
CA VAL A 13 3.32 -2.57 -7.82
C VAL A 13 3.65 -1.15 -7.37
N ASP A 14 4.14 -1.02 -6.15
CA ASP A 14 4.36 0.26 -5.46
C ASP A 14 5.58 0.98 -6.04
N GLY A 15 5.42 2.24 -6.45
CA GLY A 15 6.49 2.97 -7.13
C GLY A 15 6.75 2.53 -8.58
N THR A 16 6.01 1.55 -9.11
CA THR A 16 6.16 1.05 -10.49
C THR A 16 4.88 1.20 -11.30
N ILE A 17 3.86 0.36 -11.09
CA ILE A 17 2.55 0.55 -11.73
C ILE A 17 1.68 1.55 -10.96
N PHE A 18 1.90 1.70 -9.66
CA PHE A 18 1.21 2.63 -8.78
C PHE A 18 2.20 3.67 -8.23
N ARG A 19 1.86 4.96 -8.25
CA ARG A 19 2.81 6.02 -7.80
C ARG A 19 3.00 6.12 -6.30
N SER A 20 2.10 5.55 -5.50
CA SER A 20 2.19 5.56 -4.05
C SER A 20 2.49 4.16 -3.53
N SER A 21 2.35 3.93 -2.23
CA SER A 21 2.33 2.60 -1.64
C SER A 21 0.90 2.19 -1.35
N LEU A 22 0.49 1.06 -1.91
CA LEU A 22 -0.84 0.50 -1.69
C LEU A 22 -1.07 0.18 -0.21
N LEU A 23 -0.03 -0.34 0.47
CA LEU A 23 -0.11 -0.66 1.90
C LEU A 23 -0.42 0.58 2.75
N ILE A 24 0.29 1.69 2.51
CA ILE A 24 0.06 2.94 3.25
C ILE A 24 -1.37 3.44 3.05
N GLN A 25 -1.85 3.46 1.79
CA GLN A 25 -3.21 3.92 1.49
C GLN A 25 -4.26 3.00 2.13
N LEU A 26 -4.06 1.69 2.08
CA LEU A 26 -4.95 0.70 2.67
C LEU A 26 -5.02 0.81 4.19
N VAL A 27 -3.88 0.93 4.88
CA VAL A 27 -3.86 1.09 6.35
C VAL A 27 -4.59 2.35 6.77
N ASN A 28 -4.34 3.48 6.09
CA ASN A 28 -5.06 4.72 6.36
C ASN A 28 -6.58 4.55 6.14
N ARG A 29 -6.98 3.90 5.04
CA ARG A 29 -8.39 3.65 4.74
C ARG A 29 -9.07 2.76 5.78
N LEU A 30 -8.39 1.70 6.22
CA LEU A 30 -8.90 0.81 7.27
C LEU A 30 -9.11 1.54 8.60
N ILE A 31 -8.25 2.50 8.93
CA ILE A 31 -8.42 3.37 10.10
C ILE A 31 -9.60 4.33 9.91
N GLU A 32 -9.72 4.94 8.73
CA GLU A 32 -10.80 5.88 8.38
C GLU A 32 -12.17 5.21 8.43
N ASN A 33 -12.28 4.00 7.89
CA ASN A 33 -13.52 3.21 7.88
C ASN A 33 -13.82 2.55 9.25
N GLY A 34 -12.92 2.70 10.23
CA GLY A 34 -13.07 2.14 11.58
C GLY A 34 -12.84 0.63 11.67
N ALA A 35 -12.34 -0.02 10.61
CA ALA A 35 -11.93 -1.42 10.62
C ALA A 35 -10.67 -1.61 11.50
N PHE A 36 -9.78 -0.63 11.52
CA PHE A 36 -8.70 -0.50 12.50
C PHE A 36 -9.02 0.60 13.51
N PRO A 37 -8.57 0.50 14.78
CA PRO A 37 -8.66 1.58 15.75
C PRO A 37 -7.99 2.88 15.26
N LYS A 38 -8.50 4.04 15.69
CA LYS A 38 -7.92 5.34 15.31
C LYS A 38 -6.49 5.52 15.82
N GLU A 39 -6.22 4.91 16.96
CA GLU A 39 -4.95 4.93 17.68
C GLU A 39 -3.86 4.16 16.92
N THR A 40 -4.21 3.27 15.99
CA THR A 40 -3.26 2.57 15.13
C THR A 40 -2.33 3.53 14.38
N ARG A 41 -2.81 4.74 14.03
CA ARG A 41 -1.99 5.78 13.38
C ARG A 41 -0.75 6.16 14.20
N LYS A 42 -0.86 6.16 15.54
CA LYS A 42 0.22 6.55 16.45
C LYS A 42 1.45 5.65 16.33
N VAL A 43 1.30 4.46 15.76
CA VAL A 43 2.39 3.48 15.60
C VAL A 43 3.40 3.94 14.57
N TYR A 44 2.95 4.60 13.50
CA TYR A 44 3.83 5.03 12.40
C TYR A 44 3.93 6.55 12.25
N GLU A 45 3.10 7.34 12.95
CA GLU A 45 3.03 8.80 12.80
C GLU A 45 4.38 9.50 13.03
N ARG A 46 5.14 9.09 14.05
CA ARG A 46 6.46 9.67 14.33
C ARG A 46 7.45 9.41 13.19
N ASP A 47 7.50 8.18 12.69
CA ASP A 47 8.46 7.81 11.65
C ASP A 47 8.03 8.36 10.28
N TYR A 48 6.72 8.54 10.06
CA TYR A 48 6.16 9.32 8.96
C TYR A 48 6.63 10.77 8.97
N GLU A 49 6.51 11.46 10.12
CA GLU A 49 6.96 12.85 10.28
C GLU A 49 8.47 13.00 10.03
N LYS A 50 9.29 12.10 10.60
CA LYS A 50 10.73 12.10 10.34
C LYS A 50 11.06 11.92 8.86
N TRP A 51 10.43 10.95 8.20
CA TRP A 51 10.62 10.73 6.77
C TRP A 51 10.22 11.97 5.95
N LEU A 52 9.08 12.59 6.28
CA LEU A 52 8.59 13.80 5.62
C LEU A 52 9.57 14.97 5.78
N ASN A 53 10.10 15.17 6.99
CA ASN A 53 11.04 16.23 7.33
C ASN A 53 12.48 15.93 6.90
N ARG A 54 12.75 14.76 6.29
CA ARG A 54 14.11 14.29 5.92
C ARG A 54 15.04 14.08 7.10
N GLU A 55 14.47 13.73 8.26
CA GLU A 55 15.16 13.42 9.51
C GLU A 55 15.15 11.91 9.84
N GLY A 56 14.61 11.08 8.94
CA GLY A 56 14.57 9.63 9.05
C GLY A 56 14.34 8.96 7.70
N ASP A 57 14.44 7.63 7.67
CA ASP A 57 14.43 6.86 6.44
C ASP A 57 13.03 6.33 6.06
N TYR A 58 12.78 6.23 4.75
CA TYR A 58 11.54 5.62 4.26
C TYR A 58 11.36 4.17 4.74
N GLN A 59 12.47 3.44 4.91
CA GLN A 59 12.45 2.05 5.39
C GLN A 59 11.91 1.94 6.82
N GLU A 60 12.28 2.87 7.70
CA GLU A 60 11.77 2.90 9.08
C GLU A 60 10.27 3.18 9.08
N TYR A 61 9.84 4.18 8.30
CA TYR A 61 8.44 4.53 8.16
C TYR A 61 7.60 3.36 7.63
N ILE A 62 7.98 2.74 6.50
CA ILE A 62 7.20 1.64 5.92
C ILE A 62 7.18 0.42 6.85
N HIS A 63 8.25 0.17 7.61
CA HIS A 63 8.27 -0.92 8.59
C HIS A 63 7.26 -0.66 9.71
N ALA A 64 7.18 0.56 10.24
CA ALA A 64 6.19 0.93 11.24
C ALA A 64 4.74 0.78 10.72
N VAL A 65 4.50 1.07 9.43
CA VAL A 65 3.19 0.83 8.78
C VAL A 65 2.89 -0.68 8.68
N VAL A 66 3.88 -1.51 8.34
CA VAL A 66 3.73 -2.98 8.32
C VAL A 66 3.41 -3.52 9.72
N GLU A 67 4.09 -3.02 10.75
CA GLU A 67 3.79 -3.37 12.14
C GLU A 67 2.34 -3.00 12.49
N ALA A 68 1.93 -1.76 12.20
CA ALA A 68 0.57 -1.29 12.42
C ALA A 68 -0.49 -2.17 11.72
N PHE A 69 -0.23 -2.57 10.47
CA PHE A 69 -1.09 -3.48 9.74
C PHE A 69 -1.19 -4.85 10.42
N ASN A 70 -0.05 -5.45 10.77
CA ASN A 70 0.01 -6.79 11.37
C ASN A 70 -0.65 -6.85 12.75
N MET A 71 -0.57 -5.78 13.55
CA MET A 71 -1.20 -5.72 14.87
C MET A 71 -2.73 -5.92 14.83
N HIS A 72 -3.39 -5.39 13.80
CA HIS A 72 -4.85 -5.34 13.73
C HIS A 72 -5.46 -6.23 12.65
N LEU A 73 -4.69 -6.66 11.64
CA LEU A 73 -5.19 -7.49 10.55
C LEU A 73 -5.89 -8.76 11.05
N LYS A 74 -5.34 -9.39 12.10
CA LYS A 74 -5.91 -10.61 12.65
C LYS A 74 -7.26 -10.32 13.29
N GLY A 75 -8.31 -10.93 12.74
CA GLY A 75 -9.68 -10.79 13.23
C GLY A 75 -10.51 -9.75 12.45
N VAL A 76 -9.90 -9.02 11.51
CA VAL A 76 -10.64 -8.17 10.58
C VAL A 76 -11.40 -9.04 9.59
N HIS A 77 -12.67 -8.72 9.37
CA HIS A 77 -13.48 -9.39 8.37
C HIS A 77 -12.90 -9.14 6.98
N TYR A 78 -12.73 -10.20 6.18
CA TYR A 78 -12.14 -10.09 4.85
C TYR A 78 -12.88 -9.08 3.96
N GLY A 79 -14.21 -9.00 4.06
CA GLY A 79 -14.99 -8.00 3.34
C GLY A 79 -14.56 -6.56 3.66
N ALA A 80 -14.35 -6.22 4.93
CA ALA A 80 -13.90 -4.87 5.31
C ALA A 80 -12.51 -4.54 4.74
N LEU A 81 -11.63 -5.55 4.64
CA LEU A 81 -10.33 -5.41 3.99
C LEU A 81 -10.46 -5.22 2.47
N ALA A 82 -11.30 -6.03 1.83
CA ALA A 82 -11.53 -6.00 0.39
C ALA A 82 -12.20 -4.68 -0.05
N ASP A 83 -13.24 -4.26 0.66
CA ASP A 83 -13.98 -3.01 0.39
C ASP A 83 -13.04 -1.81 0.51
N ALA A 84 -12.23 -1.75 1.59
CA ALA A 84 -11.22 -0.69 1.75
C ALA A 84 -10.17 -0.68 0.64
N ALA A 85 -9.76 -1.86 0.15
CA ALA A 85 -8.81 -1.96 -0.95
C ALA A 85 -9.44 -1.52 -2.29
N GLU A 86 -10.71 -1.86 -2.53
CA GLU A 86 -11.46 -1.43 -3.71
C GLU A 86 -11.63 0.09 -3.73
N GLU A 87 -12.04 0.70 -2.61
CA GLU A 87 -12.12 2.16 -2.45
C GLU A 87 -10.79 2.85 -2.77
N VAL A 88 -9.67 2.32 -2.26
CA VAL A 88 -8.33 2.84 -2.56
C VAL A 88 -8.02 2.74 -4.06
N VAL A 89 -8.34 1.63 -4.71
CA VAL A 89 -8.12 1.48 -6.15
C VAL A 89 -9.00 2.47 -6.93
N GLU A 90 -10.29 2.59 -6.62
CA GLU A 90 -11.21 3.51 -7.29
C GLU A 90 -10.75 4.98 -7.21
N GLU A 91 -10.22 5.41 -6.06
CA GLU A 91 -9.73 6.78 -5.88
C GLU A 91 -8.38 7.03 -6.57
N GLN A 92 -7.55 5.99 -6.68
CA GLN A 92 -6.13 6.14 -7.00
C GLN A 92 -5.72 5.55 -8.35
N TRP A 93 -6.58 4.81 -9.07
CA TRP A 93 -6.21 4.06 -10.29
C TRP A 93 -5.60 4.92 -11.41
N LYS A 94 -5.92 6.21 -11.47
CA LYS A 94 -5.33 7.13 -12.46
C LYS A 94 -3.91 7.59 -12.07
N ARG A 95 -3.47 7.38 -10.84
CA ARG A 95 -2.20 7.88 -10.28
C ARG A 95 -1.06 6.89 -10.55
N VAL A 96 -0.73 6.69 -11.82
CA VAL A 96 0.36 5.82 -12.29
C VAL A 96 1.44 6.62 -13.02
N TYR A 97 2.65 6.05 -13.19
CA TYR A 97 3.73 6.71 -13.93
C TYR A 97 3.47 6.69 -15.45
N ARG A 98 3.82 7.78 -16.14
CA ARG A 98 3.63 7.89 -17.61
C ARG A 98 4.43 6.84 -18.37
N TYR A 99 5.67 6.60 -17.95
CA TYR A 99 6.53 5.59 -18.56
C TYR A 99 5.94 4.19 -18.43
N THR A 100 5.65 3.75 -17.20
CA THR A 100 5.07 2.42 -16.94
C THR A 100 3.72 2.22 -17.63
N ARG A 101 2.85 3.26 -17.65
CA ARG A 101 1.57 3.23 -18.39
C ARG A 101 1.77 3.06 -19.90
N GLY A 102 2.84 3.59 -20.47
CA GLY A 102 3.13 3.43 -21.90
C GLY A 102 3.79 2.08 -22.23
N LEU A 103 4.31 1.38 -21.22
CA LEU A 103 4.99 0.09 -21.36
C LEU A 103 4.02 -1.10 -21.31
N ILE A 104 2.94 -0.97 -20.54
CA ILE A 104 1.89 -1.97 -20.30
C ILE A 104 0.70 -1.67 -21.21
#